data_AF-A0A955KGR0-F1
#
_entry.id   AF-A0A955KGR0-F1
#
_cell.length_a   1.000
_cell.length_b   1.000
_cell.length_c   1.000
_cell.angle_alpha   90.00
_cell.angle_beta   90.00
_cell.angle_gamma   90.00
#
_symmetry.space_group_name_H-M   'P 1'
#
loop_
_entity.id
_entity.type
_entity.pdbx_description
1 polymer ?
#
loop_
_entity_poly.entity_id
_entity_poly.type
_entity_poly.pdbx_seq_one_letter_code
_entity_poly.pdbx_strand_id
1 'polypeptide(L)'
;MLYNEIKFTRNKHYMSQKSIILVIVLFALLILGMFIFAQMKNNELQEETQNESLEVVAEDPYADITRIDAKHYFIGGEHTLVGEISFKTPCDLLEVEPLVRESFPEQIELSFSVINNSDECPQIPTAQRFKAEAKASEKATFFATFMGRPVQLNLIPAGEGEVPEDFEIFIKG
;
A
#
# COMPACT_ATOMS: atom_id res chain seq x y z
N MET A 1 -82.24 -3.28 15.40
CA MET A 1 -82.05 -4.73 15.62
C MET A 1 -80.99 -5.19 14.63
N LEU A 2 -79.84 -5.78 14.95
CA LEU A 2 -79.31 -6.44 16.14
C LEU A 2 -77.81 -6.11 16.28
N TYR A 3 -77.33 -5.86 17.51
CA TYR A 3 -75.92 -5.93 17.88
C TYR A 3 -75.58 -7.38 18.25
N ASN A 4 -74.51 -7.95 17.70
CA ASN A 4 -73.94 -9.24 18.11
C ASN A 4 -72.71 -8.98 18.98
N GLU A 5 -72.75 -9.41 20.24
CA GLU A 5 -71.60 -9.33 21.15
C GLU A 5 -70.57 -10.42 20.86
N ILE A 6 -69.30 -10.02 20.70
CA ILE A 6 -68.15 -10.94 20.65
C ILE A 6 -67.63 -11.11 22.08
N LYS A 7 -67.87 -12.29 22.68
CA LYS A 7 -67.33 -12.68 23.99
C LYS A 7 -65.83 -12.99 23.88
N PHE A 8 -64.98 -12.14 24.44
CA PHE A 8 -63.54 -12.41 24.58
C PHE A 8 -63.27 -13.12 25.91
N THR A 9 -63.11 -14.44 25.89
CA THR A 9 -62.69 -15.22 27.06
C THR A 9 -61.17 -15.14 27.25
N ARG A 10 -60.70 -14.38 28.24
CA ARG A 10 -59.30 -14.48 28.73
C ARG A 10 -59.16 -15.74 29.59
N ASN A 11 -58.45 -16.75 29.09
CA ASN A 11 -57.94 -17.82 29.95
C ASN A 11 -56.76 -17.29 30.77
N LYS A 12 -56.95 -17.16 32.08
CA LYS A 12 -55.91 -16.77 33.04
C LYS A 12 -55.10 -18.02 33.40
N HIS A 13 -54.04 -18.29 32.66
CA HIS A 13 -53.14 -19.43 32.89
C HIS A 13 -52.28 -19.16 34.13
N TYR A 14 -52.55 -19.86 35.24
CA TYR A 14 -51.75 -19.74 36.46
C TYR A 14 -50.45 -20.55 36.29
N MET A 15 -49.33 -19.87 36.05
CA MET A 15 -48.02 -20.54 35.97
C MET A 15 -47.66 -21.14 37.32
N SER A 16 -47.32 -22.44 37.34
CA SER A 16 -46.80 -23.09 38.54
C SER A 16 -45.50 -22.41 38.97
N GLN A 17 -45.18 -22.40 40.27
CA GLN A 17 -43.93 -21.84 40.80
C GLN A 17 -42.69 -22.44 40.10
N LYS A 18 -42.77 -23.72 39.70
CA LYS A 18 -41.71 -24.41 38.93
C LYS A 18 -41.53 -23.83 37.54
N SER A 19 -42.62 -23.42 36.88
CA SER A 19 -42.59 -22.74 35.59
C SER A 19 -41.97 -21.35 35.70
N ILE A 20 -42.25 -20.62 36.79
CA ILE A 20 -41.64 -19.31 37.05
C ILE A 20 -40.12 -19.46 37.27
N ILE A 21 -39.69 -20.43 38.08
CA ILE A 21 -38.27 -20.70 38.33
C ILE A 21 -37.54 -21.07 37.03
N LEU A 22 -38.13 -21.91 36.18
CA LEU A 22 -37.52 -22.32 34.91
C LEU A 22 -37.29 -21.10 33.99
N VAL A 23 -38.26 -20.20 33.87
CA VAL A 23 -38.12 -18.98 33.05
C VAL A 23 -37.01 -18.07 33.59
N ILE A 24 -36.90 -17.92 34.92
CA ILE A 24 -35.84 -17.10 35.53
C ILE A 24 -34.45 -17.70 35.26
N VAL A 25 -34.30 -19.01 35.42
CA VAL A 25 -33.01 -19.70 35.17
C VAL A 25 -32.61 -19.57 33.71
N LEU A 26 -33.55 -19.75 32.78
CA LEU A 26 -33.30 -19.61 31.34
C LEU A 26 -32.88 -18.17 30.99
N PHE A 27 -33.53 -17.17 31.58
CA PHE A 27 -33.19 -15.76 31.35
C PHE A 27 -31.81 -15.41 31.92
N ALA A 28 -31.46 -15.92 33.10
CA ALA A 28 -30.13 -15.74 33.69
C ALA A 28 -29.02 -16.35 32.82
N LEU A 29 -29.25 -17.53 32.23
CA LEU A 29 -28.32 -18.17 31.31
C LEU A 29 -28.12 -17.35 30.02
N LEU A 30 -29.18 -16.75 29.48
CA LEU A 30 -29.08 -15.89 28.29
C LEU A 30 -28.24 -14.62 28.56
N ILE A 31 -28.43 -13.98 29.72
CA ILE A 31 -27.64 -12.80 30.10
C ILE A 31 -26.16 -13.18 30.27
N LEU A 32 -25.88 -14.30 30.95
CA LEU A 32 -24.50 -14.79 31.11
C LEU A 32 -23.85 -15.11 29.76
N GLY A 33 -24.59 -15.76 28.85
CA GLY A 33 -24.12 -16.08 27.52
C GLY A 33 -23.77 -14.83 26.69
N MET A 34 -24.64 -13.81 26.71
CA MET A 34 -24.35 -12.54 26.03
C MET A 34 -23.14 -11.81 26.62
N PHE A 35 -22.94 -11.86 27.94
CA PHE A 35 -21.81 -11.23 28.60
C PHE A 35 -20.47 -11.90 28.22
N ILE A 36 -20.43 -13.24 28.21
CA ILE A 36 -19.24 -13.99 27.79
C ILE A 36 -18.93 -13.74 26.31
N PHE A 37 -19.95 -13.72 25.45
CA PHE A 37 -19.78 -13.45 24.02
C PHE A 37 -19.24 -12.03 23.76
N ALA A 38 -19.72 -11.02 24.49
CA ALA A 38 -19.22 -9.65 24.38
C ALA A 38 -17.74 -9.53 24.81
N GLN A 39 -17.33 -10.26 25.85
CA GLN A 39 -15.93 -10.29 26.30
C GLN A 39 -15.00 -10.92 25.26
N MET A 40 -15.41 -12.02 24.61
CA MET A 40 -14.61 -12.64 23.55
C MET A 40 -14.44 -11.71 22.33
N LYS A 41 -15.50 -11.00 21.92
CA LYS A 41 -15.44 -10.07 20.79
C LYS A 41 -14.51 -8.88 21.04
N ASN A 42 -14.35 -8.43 22.28
CA ASN A 42 -13.42 -7.35 22.61
C ASN A 42 -11.94 -7.78 22.51
N ASN A 43 -11.64 -9.08 22.68
CA ASN A 43 -10.28 -9.58 22.57
C ASN A 43 -9.80 -9.67 21.10
N GLU A 44 -10.70 -9.88 20.13
CA GLU A 44 -10.36 -9.84 18.70
C GLU A 44 -10.11 -8.42 18.17
N LEU A 45 -10.65 -7.39 18.84
CA LEU A 45 -10.46 -5.98 18.46
C LEU A 45 -9.20 -5.34 19.08
N GLN A 46 -8.50 -6.04 19.97
CA GLN A 46 -7.33 -5.51 20.68
C GLN A 46 -5.99 -5.96 20.08
N GLU A 47 -6.00 -6.88 19.11
CA GLU A 47 -4.80 -7.31 18.37
C GLU A 47 -4.40 -6.36 17.23
N GLU A 48 -5.22 -5.36 16.88
CA GLU A 48 -4.91 -4.39 15.80
C GLU A 48 -4.46 -3.01 16.29
N THR A 49 -4.29 -2.76 17.60
CA THR A 49 -3.93 -1.39 18.09
C THR A 49 -2.95 -1.38 19.27
N GLN A 50 -1.98 -2.29 19.29
CA GLN A 50 -0.80 -2.16 20.15
C GLN A 50 0.48 -2.49 19.38
N ASN A 51 0.75 -1.67 18.37
CA ASN A 51 2.09 -1.47 17.82
C ASN A 51 2.29 0.01 17.48
N GLU A 52 1.86 0.92 18.36
CA GLU A 52 2.51 2.24 18.44
C GLU A 52 3.77 2.09 19.28
N SER A 53 4.78 1.46 18.66
CA SER A 53 6.15 1.86 18.93
C SER A 53 6.21 3.35 18.61
N LEU A 54 6.60 4.18 19.58
CA LEU A 54 7.16 5.50 19.28
C LEU A 54 8.46 5.25 18.50
N GLU A 55 8.34 4.94 17.22
CA GLU A 55 9.40 5.18 16.26
C GLU A 55 9.66 6.67 16.33
N VAL A 56 10.86 7.03 16.76
CA VAL A 56 11.48 8.27 16.34
C VAL A 56 11.42 8.22 14.82
N VAL A 57 10.45 8.90 14.23
CA VAL A 57 10.36 9.07 12.78
C VAL A 57 11.64 9.80 12.41
N ALA A 58 12.67 9.04 12.03
CA ALA A 58 13.78 9.60 11.30
C ALA A 58 13.12 10.27 10.08
N GLU A 59 13.20 11.59 10.00
CA GLU A 59 12.73 12.31 8.82
C GLU A 59 13.47 11.73 7.63
N ASP A 60 12.81 10.88 6.84
CA ASP A 60 13.33 10.40 5.57
C ASP A 60 13.42 11.64 4.66
N PRO A 61 14.65 12.08 4.30
CA PRO A 61 14.85 13.30 3.51
C PRO A 61 14.22 13.19 2.11
N TYR A 62 13.83 11.98 1.70
CA TYR A 62 13.27 11.61 0.39
C TYR A 62 11.80 11.17 0.45
N ALA A 63 11.09 11.44 1.56
CA ALA A 63 9.68 11.09 1.72
C ALA A 63 8.76 11.67 0.63
N ASP A 64 9.16 12.78 0.00
CA ASP A 64 8.46 13.43 -1.12
C ASP A 64 8.56 12.65 -2.44
N ILE A 65 9.54 11.74 -2.57
CA ILE A 65 9.70 10.88 -3.74
C ILE A 65 8.70 9.72 -3.64
N THR A 66 7.55 9.91 -4.28
CA THR A 66 6.46 8.93 -4.36
C THR A 66 6.20 8.44 -5.79
N ARG A 67 6.73 9.17 -6.77
CA ARG A 67 6.61 8.89 -8.20
C ARG A 67 7.90 9.23 -8.93
N ILE A 68 8.24 8.40 -9.90
CA ILE A 68 9.37 8.59 -10.81
C ILE A 68 8.82 8.57 -12.24
N ASP A 69 9.11 9.62 -13.00
CA ASP A 69 8.80 9.68 -14.43
C ASP A 69 10.03 9.22 -15.22
N ALA A 70 9.84 8.32 -16.17
CA ALA A 70 10.89 7.82 -17.03
C ALA A 70 10.38 7.69 -18.47
N LYS A 71 11.24 8.02 -19.42
CA LYS A 71 11.01 7.75 -20.83
C LYS A 71 11.45 6.33 -21.14
N HIS A 72 10.58 5.59 -21.83
CA HIS A 72 10.73 4.18 -22.09
C HIS A 72 10.99 3.92 -23.57
N TYR A 73 12.03 3.14 -23.83
CA TYR A 73 12.44 2.68 -25.15
C TYR A 73 12.47 1.16 -25.13
N PHE A 74 12.10 0.54 -26.25
CA PHE A 74 12.28 -0.89 -26.48
C PHE A 74 12.91 -1.11 -27.85
N ILE A 75 14.19 -1.48 -27.86
CA ILE A 75 14.98 -1.61 -29.08
C ILE A 75 15.76 -2.92 -29.00
N GLY A 76 15.62 -3.78 -30.01
CA GLY A 76 16.42 -5.01 -30.11
C GLY A 76 16.21 -6.03 -28.97
N GLY A 77 15.06 -6.01 -28.28
CA GLY A 77 14.79 -6.90 -27.14
C GLY A 77 15.31 -6.37 -25.79
N GLU A 78 15.70 -5.10 -25.73
CA GLU A 78 16.17 -4.43 -24.53
C GLU A 78 15.27 -3.24 -24.21
N HIS A 79 14.85 -3.15 -22.96
CA HIS A 79 14.17 -1.99 -22.42
C HIS A 79 15.21 -1.00 -21.90
N THR A 80 15.12 0.25 -22.35
CA THR A 80 15.93 1.35 -21.83
C THR A 80 15.01 2.40 -21.22
N LEU A 81 15.32 2.79 -19.99
CA LEU A 81 14.56 3.74 -19.20
C LEU A 81 15.47 4.90 -18.83
N VAL A 82 15.08 6.11 -19.19
CA VAL A 82 15.85 7.32 -18.88
C VAL A 82 14.96 8.33 -18.20
N GLY A 83 15.45 8.96 -17.15
CA GLY A 83 14.67 9.92 -16.37
C GLY A 83 15.55 10.76 -15.47
N GLU A 84 14.89 11.56 -14.64
CA GLU A 84 15.55 12.39 -13.64
C GLU A 84 14.72 12.49 -12.36
N ILE A 85 15.42 12.63 -11.23
CA ILE A 85 14.83 12.80 -9.92
C ILE A 85 15.45 14.05 -9.30
N SER A 86 14.60 14.95 -8.80
CA SER A 86 15.08 16.15 -8.11
C SER A 86 15.41 15.83 -6.66
N PHE A 87 16.68 16.01 -6.30
CA PHE A 87 17.17 15.92 -4.93
C PHE A 87 17.27 17.30 -4.29
N LYS A 88 17.19 17.36 -2.96
CA LYS A 88 17.37 18.62 -2.21
C LYS A 88 18.83 19.07 -2.15
N THR A 89 19.75 18.12 -2.31
CA THR A 89 21.20 18.37 -2.30
C THR A 89 21.86 17.76 -3.53
N PRO A 90 22.96 18.34 -4.03
CA PRO A 90 23.69 17.79 -5.16
C PRO A 90 24.63 16.62 -4.80
N CYS A 91 24.86 16.37 -3.52
CA CYS A 91 25.77 15.31 -3.06
C CYS A 91 25.13 13.91 -3.06
N ASP A 92 23.81 13.89 -3.12
CA ASP A 92 23.02 12.67 -3.21
C ASP A 92 23.17 12.14 -4.64
N LEU A 93 23.90 11.03 -4.78
CA LEU A 93 24.03 10.31 -6.03
C LEU A 93 22.95 9.25 -6.14
N LEU A 94 22.25 9.27 -7.27
CA LEU A 94 21.24 8.27 -7.60
C LEU A 94 21.90 7.06 -8.26
N GLU A 95 21.67 5.89 -7.70
CA GLU A 95 21.94 4.61 -8.34
C GLU A 95 20.63 3.93 -8.72
N VAL A 96 20.63 3.24 -9.86
CA VAL A 96 19.50 2.45 -10.34
C VAL A 96 19.97 1.08 -10.75
N GLU A 97 19.35 0.05 -10.17
CA GLU A 97 19.64 -1.34 -10.49
C GLU A 97 18.37 -2.00 -11.06
N PRO A 98 18.40 -2.45 -12.33
CA PRO A 98 17.31 -3.22 -12.90
C PRO A 98 17.43 -4.70 -12.50
N LEU A 99 16.36 -5.23 -11.92
CA LEU A 99 16.20 -6.65 -11.60
C LEU A 99 15.11 -7.25 -12.49
N VAL A 100 15.48 -8.22 -13.33
CA VAL A 100 14.51 -8.96 -14.16
C VAL A 100 14.09 -10.24 -13.44
N ARG A 101 12.80 -10.40 -13.21
CA ARG A 101 12.20 -11.61 -12.66
C ARG A 101 11.58 -12.42 -13.79
N GLU A 102 12.13 -13.60 -14.00
CA GLU A 102 11.74 -14.57 -15.03
C GLU A 102 10.36 -15.20 -14.71
N SER A 103 9.30 -14.42 -14.86
CA SER A 103 7.90 -14.87 -14.80
C SER A 103 7.18 -14.56 -16.12
N PHE A 104 5.95 -15.04 -16.36
CA PHE A 104 5.22 -14.75 -17.60
C PHE A 104 3.93 -13.96 -17.31
N PRO A 105 3.80 -12.67 -17.73
CA PRO A 105 4.85 -11.85 -18.35
C PRO A 105 6.01 -11.55 -17.39
N GLU A 106 7.17 -11.23 -17.94
CA GLU A 106 8.38 -10.90 -17.15
C GLU A 106 8.15 -9.61 -16.37
N GLN A 107 8.81 -9.49 -15.22
CA GLN A 107 8.70 -8.31 -14.37
C GLN A 107 10.06 -7.67 -14.24
N ILE A 108 10.14 -6.38 -14.53
CA ILE A 108 11.35 -5.57 -14.34
C ILE A 108 11.12 -4.68 -13.13
N GLU A 109 11.93 -4.87 -12.10
CA GLU A 109 11.96 -4.01 -10.92
C GLU A 109 13.16 -3.07 -11.01
N LEU A 110 12.93 -1.77 -10.88
CA LEU A 110 13.98 -0.76 -10.77
C LEU A 110 14.18 -0.44 -9.28
N SER A 111 15.32 -0.81 -8.73
CA SER A 111 15.71 -0.43 -7.38
C SER A 111 16.55 0.83 -7.43
N PHE A 112 16.03 1.91 -6.86
CA PHE A 112 16.73 3.18 -6.73
C PHE A 112 17.31 3.30 -5.33
N SER A 113 18.62 3.59 -5.25
CA SER A 113 19.34 3.87 -4.01
C SER A 113 20.02 5.23 -4.10
N VAL A 114 20.25 5.84 -2.94
CA VAL A 114 20.97 7.10 -2.83
C VAL A 114 22.26 6.87 -2.08
N ILE A 115 23.38 7.20 -2.72
CA ILE A 115 24.69 7.27 -2.07
C ILE A 115 25.00 8.72 -1.79
N ASN A 116 25.17 9.06 -0.51
CA ASN A 116 25.64 10.37 -0.12
C ASN A 116 27.17 10.39 -0.07
N ASN A 117 27.78 11.33 -0.78
CA ASN A 117 29.23 11.44 -0.88
C ASN A 117 29.87 12.47 0.07
N SER A 118 29.08 13.22 0.86
CA SER A 118 29.60 14.25 1.75
C SER A 118 28.62 14.63 2.86
N ASP A 119 29.14 14.75 4.08
CA ASP A 119 28.33 15.17 5.24
C ASP A 119 27.97 16.67 5.20
N GLU A 120 28.66 17.47 4.39
CA GLU A 120 28.45 18.92 4.26
C GLU A 120 28.03 19.29 2.83
N CYS A 121 26.73 19.36 2.61
CA CYS A 121 26.17 19.57 1.27
C CYS A 121 25.33 20.84 1.16
N PRO A 122 25.54 21.63 0.10
CA PRO A 122 24.71 22.80 -0.15
C PRO A 122 23.27 22.36 -0.41
N GLN A 123 22.32 23.09 0.17
CA GLN A 123 20.88 22.80 0.06
C GLN A 123 20.33 23.39 -1.25
N ILE A 124 20.86 22.91 -2.38
CA ILE A 124 20.50 23.37 -3.72
C ILE A 124 19.79 22.22 -4.43
N PRO A 125 18.50 22.39 -4.79
CA PRO A 125 17.78 21.38 -5.55
C PRO A 125 18.50 21.05 -6.85
N THR A 126 18.78 19.77 -7.06
CA THR A 126 19.56 19.29 -8.19
C THR A 126 18.91 18.05 -8.78
N ALA A 127 18.68 18.07 -10.09
CA ALA A 127 18.17 16.90 -10.80
C ALA A 127 19.30 15.90 -11.05
N GLN A 128 19.14 14.69 -10.53
CA GLN A 128 19.99 13.55 -10.83
C GLN A 128 19.33 12.72 -11.93
N ARG A 129 20.06 12.53 -13.03
CA ARG A 129 19.60 11.74 -14.17
C ARG A 129 19.98 10.27 -13.98
N PHE A 130 19.15 9.37 -14.49
CA PHE A 130 19.44 7.94 -14.49
C PHE A 130 19.17 7.30 -15.85
N LYS A 131 19.84 6.17 -16.09
CA LYS A 131 19.61 5.28 -17.22
C LYS A 131 19.61 3.85 -16.70
N ALA A 132 18.56 3.09 -16.99
CA ALA A 132 18.46 1.68 -16.64
C ALA A 132 18.18 0.87 -17.90
N GLU A 133 18.88 -0.25 -18.05
CA GLU A 133 18.77 -1.15 -19.21
C GLU A 133 18.44 -2.56 -18.72
N ALA A 134 17.41 -3.18 -19.30
CA ALA A 134 16.94 -4.50 -18.90
C ALA A 134 16.52 -5.31 -20.12
N LYS A 135 17.05 -6.54 -20.23
CA LYS A 135 16.63 -7.48 -21.28
C LYS A 135 15.43 -8.27 -20.82
N ALA A 136 14.30 -8.05 -21.49
CA ALA A 136 13.07 -8.79 -21.29
C ALA A 136 12.19 -8.70 -22.55
N SER A 137 11.11 -9.44 -22.57
CA SER A 137 10.07 -9.37 -23.57
C SER A 137 9.37 -8.02 -23.56
N GLU A 138 8.93 -7.56 -24.73
CA GLU A 138 8.22 -6.28 -24.90
C GLU A 138 7.01 -6.08 -23.96
N LYS A 139 6.40 -7.20 -23.54
CA LYS A 139 5.23 -7.24 -22.65
C LYS A 139 5.59 -7.23 -21.16
N ALA A 140 6.86 -7.03 -20.82
CA ALA A 140 7.31 -6.97 -19.44
C ALA A 140 6.59 -5.84 -18.69
N THR A 141 6.26 -6.10 -17.44
CA THR A 141 5.67 -5.11 -16.54
C THR A 141 6.76 -4.48 -15.68
N PHE A 142 6.61 -3.20 -15.35
CA PHE A 142 7.61 -2.45 -14.60
C PHE A 142 7.12 -2.08 -13.20
N PHE A 143 8.03 -2.17 -12.24
CA PHE A 143 7.87 -1.71 -10.88
C PHE A 143 9.10 -0.92 -10.46
N ALA A 144 8.94 -0.06 -9.46
CA ALA A 144 10.05 0.70 -8.92
C ALA A 144 9.99 0.71 -7.39
N THR A 145 11.16 0.58 -6.79
CA THR A 145 11.39 0.80 -5.36
C THR A 145 12.43 1.90 -5.20
N PHE A 146 12.22 2.81 -4.25
CA PHE A 146 13.14 3.87 -3.90
C PHE A 146 13.53 3.68 -2.44
N MET A 147 14.81 3.42 -2.17
CA MET A 147 15.31 3.07 -0.84
C MET A 147 14.51 1.91 -0.21
N GLY A 148 14.14 0.91 -1.03
CA GLY A 148 13.33 -0.25 -0.62
C GLY A 148 11.83 0.02 -0.46
N ARG A 149 11.37 1.27 -0.62
CA ARG A 149 9.95 1.64 -0.55
C ARG A 149 9.31 1.65 -1.94
N PRO A 150 8.12 1.06 -2.16
CA PRO A 150 7.48 1.10 -3.48
C PRO A 150 7.13 2.53 -3.87
N VAL A 151 7.40 2.88 -5.13
CA VAL A 151 7.06 4.18 -5.74
C VAL A 151 6.35 3.97 -7.06
N GLN A 152 5.52 4.94 -7.45
CA GLN A 152 4.85 4.88 -8.74
C GLN A 152 5.85 5.14 -9.86
N LEU A 153 6.00 4.19 -10.77
CA LEU A 153 6.75 4.42 -12.00
C LEU A 153 5.78 4.84 -13.10
N ASN A 154 5.98 6.02 -13.65
CA ASN A 154 5.24 6.50 -14.82
C ASN A 154 6.13 6.44 -16.05
N LEU A 155 5.76 5.58 -16.99
CA LEU A 155 6.49 5.37 -18.22
C LEU A 155 5.88 6.18 -19.35
N ILE A 156 6.70 7.05 -19.93
CA ILE A 156 6.36 7.84 -21.10
C ILE A 156 6.96 7.12 -22.31
N PRO A 157 6.16 6.62 -23.26
CA PRO A 157 6.71 5.95 -24.43
C PRO A 157 7.53 6.94 -25.26
N ALA A 158 8.64 6.48 -25.82
CA ALA A 158 9.40 7.26 -26.78
C ALA A 158 8.58 7.56 -28.04
N GLY A 159 8.76 8.76 -28.58
CA GLY A 159 8.22 9.17 -29.87
C GLY A 159 8.90 8.43 -31.02
N GLU A 160 8.27 8.46 -32.19
CA GLU A 160 8.82 7.82 -33.39
C GLU A 160 10.20 8.39 -33.73
N GLY A 161 11.21 7.51 -33.81
CA GLY A 161 12.57 7.88 -34.20
C GLY A 161 13.45 8.50 -33.11
N GLU A 162 12.95 8.64 -31.87
CA GLU A 162 13.78 9.04 -30.74
C GLU A 162 14.66 7.87 -30.27
N VAL A 163 15.91 8.16 -29.92
CA VAL A 163 16.84 7.15 -29.39
C VAL A 163 17.28 7.48 -27.96
N PRO A 164 17.67 6.49 -27.14
CA PRO A 164 18.11 6.74 -25.77
C PRO A 164 19.29 7.71 -25.68
N GLU A 165 20.18 7.71 -26.67
CA GLU A 165 21.38 8.56 -26.71
C GLU A 165 21.04 10.05 -26.82
N ASP A 166 19.86 10.42 -27.32
CA ASP A 166 19.42 11.82 -27.35
C ASP A 166 19.30 12.40 -25.93
N PHE A 167 19.00 11.55 -24.94
CA PHE A 167 18.99 11.92 -23.53
C PHE A 167 20.42 12.11 -22.98
N GLU A 168 21.39 11.38 -23.52
CA GLU A 168 22.81 11.51 -23.17
C GLU A 168 23.49 12.73 -23.80
N ILE A 169 23.02 13.25 -24.94
CA ILE A 169 23.64 14.44 -25.58
C ILE A 169 23.43 15.71 -24.74
N PHE A 170 22.38 15.78 -23.91
CA PHE A 170 22.22 16.82 -22.88
C PHE A 170 23.21 16.69 -21.70
N ILE A 171 24.15 15.74 -21.72
CA ILE A 171 25.12 15.44 -20.65
C ILE A 171 26.50 16.09 -20.91
N LYS A 172 26.73 16.74 -22.06
CA LYS A 172 27.99 17.44 -22.38
C LYS A 172 27.82 18.94 -22.61
N GLY A 173 27.23 19.64 -21.64
CA GLY A 173 27.22 21.10 -21.57
C GLY A 173 28.37 21.62 -20.72
#